data_AF-A0AAE1I2B4-F1
#
_entry.id   AF-A0AAE1I2B4-F1
#
_cell.length_a   1.000
_cell.length_b   1.000
_cell.length_c   1.000
_cell.angle_alpha   90.00
_cell.angle_beta   90.00
_cell.angle_gamma   90.00
#
_symmetry.space_group_name_H-M   'P 1'
#
loop_
_entity.id
_entity.type
_entity.pdbx_description
1 polymer ?
#
loop_
_entity_poly.entity_id
_entity_poly.type
_entity_poly.pdbx_seq_one_letter_code
_entity_poly.pdbx_strand_id
1 'polypeptide(L)'
;MPDEDHSSDSEPKKKRERHNCCVPQCTEVKNESNHLHSVPKDPVLRKKWAIAIKTGKELTLSMNVCSKHFDKSDYFPSNGPNKKPKLKRNVIPSKCLPVRSHDRCEPSPVKRRKQARSDRAAKRSIWCNNFSDAEAGSNNENEAPEQEGQNDMFFENTNTVGGEEWMDVLQMADLEPRDRKKLVEIGVQVGDDLSSLVISITETDKKLKSATGLHSVQLLDSLTKCAEEIAPDNPCKKLHMNTKSRILLTMMKIKLSISFSSLAVLFDLTVQTCCNYIYDMIAILSKILKCMIFWPSKEQVLMNMPKCFRGFGKTRVVLDCYEIPIGKPKCIVCRVKTYSHYKKGHTAKISMNITPTP
;
A
#
# COMPACT_ATOMS: atom_id res chain seq x y z
N MET A 1 -55.74 -38.04 71.95
CA MET A 1 -56.60 -38.68 70.94
C MET A 1 -57.25 -37.59 70.11
N PRO A 2 -57.13 -37.62 68.78
CA PRO A 2 -56.06 -38.14 67.90
C PRO A 2 -55.37 -36.95 67.17
N ASP A 3 -54.09 -36.99 66.80
CA ASP A 3 -53.44 -37.75 65.72
C ASP A 3 -54.03 -37.47 64.33
N GLU A 4 -53.43 -36.54 63.59
CA GLU A 4 -53.42 -36.61 62.12
C GLU A 4 -51.98 -36.48 61.60
N ASP A 5 -51.43 -37.66 61.42
CA ASP A 5 -50.26 -38.01 60.63
C ASP A 5 -50.46 -37.51 59.18
N HIS A 6 -49.56 -36.69 58.66
CA HIS A 6 -49.47 -36.44 57.22
C HIS A 6 -48.14 -36.98 56.71
N SER A 7 -48.22 -38.26 56.37
CA SER A 7 -47.27 -39.08 55.63
C SER A 7 -46.60 -38.31 54.50
N SER A 8 -45.27 -38.40 54.52
CA SER A 8 -44.38 -38.14 53.41
C SER A 8 -44.80 -38.88 52.14
N ASP A 9 -44.94 -38.15 51.03
CA ASP A 9 -44.74 -38.72 49.70
C ASP A 9 -43.94 -37.74 48.84
N SER A 10 -42.61 -37.80 48.99
CA SER A 10 -41.70 -37.04 48.13
C SER A 10 -41.49 -37.78 46.83
N GLU A 11 -42.35 -37.53 45.85
CA GLU A 11 -42.14 -37.98 44.47
C GLU A 11 -40.73 -37.57 43.98
N PRO A 12 -40.00 -38.46 43.28
CA PRO A 12 -38.69 -38.13 42.74
C PRO A 12 -38.85 -37.06 41.64
N LYS A 13 -38.43 -35.82 41.94
CA LYS A 13 -38.44 -34.71 40.98
C LYS A 13 -37.78 -35.13 39.66
N LYS A 14 -38.58 -35.38 38.62
CA LYS A 14 -38.12 -35.68 37.25
C LYS A 14 -37.16 -34.56 36.80
N LYS A 15 -35.89 -34.90 36.55
CA LYS A 15 -34.89 -33.96 36.04
C LYS A 15 -35.39 -33.38 34.71
N ARG A 16 -35.64 -32.07 34.67
CA ARG A 16 -35.98 -31.33 33.43
C ARG A 16 -34.96 -31.65 32.35
N GLU A 17 -35.37 -32.33 31.28
CA GLU A 17 -34.51 -32.59 30.13
C GLU A 17 -34.16 -31.25 29.47
N ARG A 18 -32.86 -30.98 29.32
CA ARG A 18 -32.38 -29.79 28.63
C ARG A 18 -32.12 -30.17 27.19
N HIS A 19 -32.78 -29.47 26.27
CA HIS A 19 -32.77 -29.81 24.85
C HIS A 19 -31.72 -29.05 24.03
N ASN A 20 -30.99 -28.09 24.61
CA ASN A 20 -30.15 -27.17 23.83
C ASN A 20 -28.65 -27.44 24.01
N CYS A 21 -27.87 -27.21 22.94
CA CYS A 21 -26.42 -27.19 22.97
C CYS A 21 -25.87 -25.94 23.70
N CYS A 22 -24.79 -26.09 24.45
CA CYS A 22 -24.17 -24.99 25.20
C CYS A 22 -23.03 -24.27 24.46
N VAL A 23 -22.70 -24.69 23.22
CA VAL A 23 -21.62 -24.07 22.44
C VAL A 23 -22.08 -22.70 21.92
N PRO A 24 -21.33 -21.61 22.15
CA PRO A 24 -21.66 -20.29 21.60
C PRO A 24 -21.88 -20.36 20.09
N GLN A 25 -22.85 -19.61 19.54
CA GLN A 25 -23.19 -19.62 18.10
C GLN A 25 -23.76 -20.96 17.57
N CYS A 26 -24.00 -21.96 18.43
CA CYS A 26 -24.71 -23.19 18.07
C CYS A 26 -26.20 -23.07 18.44
N THR A 27 -27.10 -23.28 17.48
CA THR A 27 -28.56 -23.25 17.68
C THR A 27 -29.19 -24.65 17.74
N GLU A 28 -28.35 -25.69 17.84
CA GLU A 28 -28.79 -27.08 17.74
C GLU A 28 -29.47 -27.60 19.00
N VAL A 29 -30.50 -28.40 18.76
CA VAL A 29 -31.36 -29.02 19.78
C VAL A 29 -31.30 -30.55 19.66
N LYS A 30 -31.63 -31.29 20.72
CA LYS A 30 -31.69 -32.77 20.74
C LYS A 30 -32.74 -33.29 19.75
N ASN A 31 -32.30 -33.95 18.69
CA ASN A 31 -33.13 -34.57 17.65
C ASN A 31 -32.71 -36.05 17.44
N GLU A 32 -33.43 -36.82 16.61
CA GLU A 32 -33.08 -38.21 16.30
C GLU A 32 -31.65 -38.38 15.76
N SER A 33 -31.19 -37.42 14.96
CA SER A 33 -29.85 -37.39 14.37
C SER A 33 -28.80 -36.60 15.16
N ASN A 34 -29.21 -35.87 16.21
CA ASN A 34 -28.33 -34.97 16.97
C ASN A 34 -28.40 -35.27 18.47
N HIS A 35 -27.35 -35.90 18.98
CA HIS A 35 -27.28 -36.32 20.38
C HIS A 35 -26.54 -35.30 21.23
N LEU A 36 -27.04 -35.06 22.44
CA LEU A 36 -26.42 -34.18 23.42
C LEU A 36 -25.55 -35.00 24.39
N HIS A 37 -24.27 -34.63 24.47
CA HIS A 37 -23.29 -35.20 25.40
C HIS A 37 -23.14 -34.29 26.61
N SER A 38 -23.31 -34.85 27.80
CA SER A 38 -23.09 -34.10 29.04
C SER A 38 -21.60 -33.80 29.23
N VAL A 39 -21.35 -32.61 29.78
CA VAL A 39 -19.99 -32.16 30.10
C VAL A 39 -19.29 -33.17 31.03
N PRO A 40 -17.99 -33.47 30.82
CA PRO A 40 -17.23 -34.40 31.65
C PRO A 40 -17.25 -34.03 33.14
N LYS A 41 -17.34 -35.05 34.00
CA LYS A 41 -17.21 -34.89 35.46
C LYS A 41 -15.79 -34.53 35.88
N ASP A 42 -14.79 -34.98 35.12
CA ASP A 42 -13.39 -34.67 35.36
C ASP A 42 -13.13 -33.16 35.15
N PRO A 43 -12.67 -32.43 36.19
CA PRO A 43 -12.43 -30.99 36.10
C PRO A 43 -11.37 -30.62 35.06
N VAL A 44 -10.36 -31.47 34.82
CA VAL A 44 -9.29 -31.19 33.87
C VAL A 44 -9.83 -31.25 32.44
N LEU A 45 -10.53 -32.33 32.10
CA LEU A 45 -11.14 -32.48 30.77
C LEU A 45 -12.24 -31.44 30.54
N ARG A 46 -13.02 -31.10 31.57
CA ARG A 46 -14.03 -30.04 31.52
C ARG A 46 -13.44 -28.67 31.22
N LYS A 47 -12.28 -28.34 31.81
CA LYS A 47 -11.54 -27.11 31.48
C LYS A 47 -11.08 -27.10 30.02
N LYS A 48 -10.58 -28.24 29.52
CA LYS A 48 -10.20 -28.39 28.10
C LYS A 48 -11.41 -28.18 27.17
N TRP A 49 -12.58 -28.71 27.53
CA TRP A 49 -13.81 -28.49 26.78
C TRP A 49 -14.21 -27.01 26.75
N ALA A 50 -14.17 -26.33 27.90
CA ALA A 50 -14.50 -24.90 28.00
C ALA A 50 -13.61 -24.02 27.11
N ILE A 51 -12.31 -24.34 27.05
CA ILE A 51 -11.34 -23.66 26.18
C ILE A 51 -11.67 -23.92 24.70
N ALA A 52 -11.89 -25.19 24.33
CA ALA A 52 -12.15 -25.57 22.94
C ALA A 52 -13.41 -24.91 22.37
N ILE A 53 -14.50 -24.89 23.13
CA ILE A 53 -15.76 -24.25 22.71
C ILE A 53 -15.75 -22.73 22.93
N LYS A 54 -14.65 -22.17 23.45
CA LYS A 54 -14.47 -20.73 23.69
C LYS A 54 -15.62 -20.10 24.49
N THR A 55 -16.05 -20.76 25.57
CA THR A 55 -17.08 -20.20 26.46
C THR A 55 -16.40 -19.34 27.54
N GLY A 56 -16.87 -18.11 27.74
CA GLY A 56 -16.34 -17.19 28.77
C GLY A 56 -16.82 -17.49 30.20
N LYS A 57 -17.70 -18.47 30.35
CA LYS A 57 -18.27 -18.95 31.62
C LYS A 57 -17.78 -20.37 31.91
N GLU A 58 -17.69 -20.74 33.18
CA GLU A 58 -17.37 -22.12 33.55
C GLU A 58 -18.46 -23.09 33.10
N LEU A 59 -18.04 -24.23 32.54
CA LEU A 59 -18.96 -25.28 32.15
C LEU A 59 -19.49 -25.99 33.39
N THR A 60 -20.80 -25.92 33.63
CA THR A 60 -21.46 -26.68 34.69
C THR A 60 -21.79 -28.10 34.22
N LEU A 61 -21.90 -29.06 35.14
CA LEU A 61 -22.30 -30.45 34.85
C LEU A 61 -23.72 -30.57 34.27
N SER A 62 -24.49 -29.48 34.31
CA SER A 62 -25.85 -29.37 33.78
C SER A 62 -25.90 -28.96 32.30
N MET A 63 -24.75 -28.71 31.68
CA MET A 63 -24.64 -28.27 30.29
C MET A 63 -24.32 -29.47 29.38
N ASN A 64 -24.77 -29.38 28.13
CA ASN A 64 -24.58 -30.42 27.13
C ASN A 64 -24.03 -29.84 25.81
N VAL A 65 -23.21 -30.62 25.11
CA VAL A 65 -22.64 -30.30 23.80
C VAL A 65 -23.18 -31.29 22.76
N CYS A 66 -23.62 -30.80 21.61
CA CYS A 66 -24.18 -31.67 20.56
C CYS A 66 -23.13 -32.45 19.78
N SER A 67 -23.55 -33.52 19.10
CA SER A 67 -22.66 -34.43 18.35
C SER A 67 -21.95 -33.78 17.17
N LYS A 68 -22.47 -32.66 16.63
CA LYS A 68 -21.83 -31.92 15.52
C LYS A 68 -20.44 -31.37 15.86
N HIS A 69 -20.11 -31.25 17.15
CA HIS A 69 -18.81 -30.73 17.59
C HIS A 69 -17.71 -31.79 17.72
N PHE A 70 -18.02 -33.05 17.44
CA PHE A 70 -17.10 -34.18 17.51
C PHE A 70 -16.95 -34.84 16.14
N ASP A 71 -15.81 -35.47 15.90
CA ASP A 71 -15.59 -36.26 14.69
C ASP A 71 -16.23 -37.65 14.83
N LYS A 72 -16.63 -38.27 13.72
CA LYS A 72 -17.19 -39.64 13.75
C LYS A 72 -16.19 -40.65 14.32
N SER A 73 -14.89 -40.40 14.14
CA SER A 73 -13.79 -41.23 14.67
C SER A 73 -13.61 -41.14 16.20
N ASP A 74 -14.18 -40.11 16.84
CA ASP A 74 -14.11 -39.91 18.30
C ASP A 74 -15.09 -40.81 19.07
N TYR A 75 -16.01 -41.45 18.37
CA TYR A 75 -16.99 -42.37 18.94
C TYR A 75 -16.46 -43.80 18.98
N PHE A 76 -16.97 -44.58 19.94
CA PHE A 76 -16.82 -46.03 19.87
C PHE A 76 -17.63 -46.59 18.68
N PRO A 77 -17.14 -47.63 17.98
CA PRO A 77 -17.90 -48.32 16.94
C PRO A 77 -19.28 -48.74 17.49
N SER A 78 -20.36 -48.41 16.77
CA SER A 78 -21.73 -48.57 17.27
C SER A 78 -22.09 -50.04 17.45
N ASN A 79 -22.46 -50.44 18.67
CA ASN A 79 -23.04 -51.75 18.97
C ASN A 79 -24.57 -51.65 19.02
N GLY A 80 -25.22 -51.66 17.84
CA GLY A 80 -26.66 -51.88 17.66
C GLY A 80 -27.56 -50.64 17.54
N PRO A 81 -28.79 -50.78 16.98
CA PRO A 81 -29.65 -49.67 16.55
C PRO A 81 -30.22 -48.78 17.69
N ASN A 82 -30.20 -49.24 18.94
CA ASN A 82 -30.85 -48.55 20.07
C ASN A 82 -29.89 -48.06 21.17
N LYS A 83 -28.57 -48.01 20.93
CA LYS A 83 -27.60 -47.51 21.92
C LYS A 83 -27.13 -46.09 21.59
N LYS A 84 -27.22 -45.20 22.59
CA LYS A 84 -26.71 -43.82 22.49
C LYS A 84 -25.19 -43.86 22.19
N PRO A 85 -24.70 -43.12 21.19
CA PRO A 85 -23.28 -43.11 20.86
C PRO A 85 -22.47 -42.57 22.03
N LYS A 86 -21.37 -43.26 22.39
CA LYS A 86 -20.47 -42.85 23.49
C LYS A 86 -19.16 -42.31 22.91
N LEU A 87 -18.72 -41.17 23.44
CA LEU A 87 -17.41 -40.61 23.13
C LEU A 87 -16.30 -41.45 23.80
N LYS A 88 -15.16 -41.59 23.11
CA LYS A 88 -13.94 -42.15 23.69
C LYS A 88 -13.45 -41.31 24.87
N ARG A 89 -12.63 -41.92 25.72
CA ARG A 89 -12.04 -41.23 26.88
C ARG A 89 -11.14 -40.09 26.40
N ASN A 90 -11.20 -38.94 27.08
CA ASN A 90 -10.38 -37.75 26.82
C ASN A 90 -10.61 -37.02 25.49
N VAL A 91 -11.71 -37.31 24.78
CA VAL A 91 -12.10 -36.57 23.58
C VAL A 91 -12.46 -35.13 23.93
N ILE A 92 -12.12 -34.19 23.04
CA ILE A 92 -12.40 -32.77 23.16
C ILE A 92 -13.16 -32.31 21.91
N PRO A 93 -14.18 -31.44 22.02
CA PRO A 93 -14.85 -30.86 20.86
C PRO A 93 -13.86 -30.19 19.91
N SER A 94 -13.88 -30.56 18.64
CA SER A 94 -12.90 -30.11 17.63
C SER A 94 -13.54 -29.57 16.36
N LYS A 95 -14.84 -29.87 16.13
CA LYS A 95 -15.57 -29.49 14.92
C LYS A 95 -16.58 -28.37 15.20
N CYS A 96 -16.87 -27.58 14.16
CA CYS A 96 -17.87 -26.50 14.19
C CYS A 96 -17.75 -25.59 15.43
N LEU A 97 -16.50 -25.27 15.82
CA LEU A 97 -16.22 -24.45 16.99
C LEU A 97 -16.45 -22.96 16.70
N PRO A 98 -16.76 -22.15 17.72
CA PRO A 98 -17.10 -20.74 17.50
C PRO A 98 -15.90 -19.96 16.95
N VAL A 99 -16.18 -19.04 16.03
CA VAL A 99 -15.17 -18.13 15.46
C VAL A 99 -15.44 -16.73 16.03
N ARG A 100 -14.49 -16.18 16.80
CA ARG A 100 -14.56 -14.80 17.29
C ARG A 100 -13.95 -13.85 16.25
N SER A 101 -14.40 -12.60 16.24
CA SER A 101 -13.86 -11.55 15.37
C SER A 101 -12.33 -11.42 15.48
N HIS A 102 -11.78 -11.54 16.70
CA HIS A 102 -10.35 -11.46 16.98
C HIS A 102 -9.56 -12.74 16.67
N ASP A 103 -10.23 -13.88 16.43
CA ASP A 103 -9.55 -15.14 16.07
C ASP A 103 -9.15 -15.18 14.59
N ARG A 104 -9.67 -14.25 13.77
CA ARG A 104 -9.20 -14.03 12.39
C ARG A 104 -7.85 -13.33 12.42
N CYS A 105 -6.81 -14.08 12.74
CA CYS A 105 -5.44 -13.64 12.53
C CYS A 105 -5.10 -13.88 11.06
N GLU A 106 -5.52 -12.97 10.18
CA GLU A 106 -4.94 -12.87 8.85
C GLU A 106 -3.42 -12.80 9.02
N PRO A 107 -2.64 -13.70 8.39
CA PRO A 107 -1.19 -13.65 8.53
C PRO A 107 -0.71 -12.27 8.08
N SER A 108 0.03 -11.61 8.97
CA SER A 108 0.45 -10.22 8.72
C SER A 108 1.07 -10.09 7.32
N PRO A 109 0.95 -8.93 6.65
CA PRO A 109 1.56 -8.72 5.35
C PRO A 109 3.04 -9.13 5.29
N VAL A 110 3.75 -9.05 6.42
CA VAL A 110 5.13 -9.49 6.59
C VAL A 110 5.27 -11.02 6.55
N LYS A 111 4.42 -11.78 7.26
CA LYS A 111 4.43 -13.25 7.23
C LYS A 111 4.09 -13.78 5.85
N ARG A 112 3.08 -13.21 5.18
CA ARG A 112 2.73 -13.54 3.78
C ARG A 112 3.90 -13.32 2.83
N ARG A 113 4.61 -12.18 2.95
CA ARG A 113 5.80 -11.87 2.14
C ARG A 113 6.96 -12.83 2.41
N LYS A 114 7.18 -13.24 3.67
CA LYS A 114 8.23 -14.19 4.04
C LYS A 114 7.96 -15.58 3.46
N GLN A 115 6.71 -16.05 3.54
CA GLN A 115 6.29 -17.32 2.94
C GLN A 115 6.41 -17.29 1.42
N ALA A 116 5.90 -16.25 0.75
CA ALA A 116 6.04 -16.10 -0.71
C ALA A 116 7.51 -16.02 -1.19
N ARG A 117 8.44 -15.49 -0.37
CA ARG A 117 9.88 -15.52 -0.65
C ARG A 117 10.45 -16.94 -0.49
N SER A 118 10.05 -17.65 0.57
CA SER A 118 10.45 -19.05 0.81
C SER A 118 9.97 -19.95 -0.33
N ASP A 119 8.72 -19.79 -0.77
CA ASP A 119 8.14 -20.56 -1.87
C ASP A 119 8.87 -20.28 -3.19
N ARG A 120 9.25 -19.02 -3.44
CA ARG A 120 10.08 -18.65 -4.59
C ARG A 120 11.48 -19.24 -4.52
N ALA A 121 12.12 -19.25 -3.35
CA ALA A 121 13.42 -19.85 -3.15
C ALA A 121 13.38 -21.38 -3.37
N ALA A 122 12.35 -22.05 -2.86
CA ALA A 122 12.12 -23.49 -3.07
C ALA A 122 11.88 -23.82 -4.55
N LYS A 123 11.08 -23.02 -5.26
CA LYS A 123 10.93 -23.15 -6.72
C LYS A 123 12.26 -22.95 -7.46
N ARG A 124 13.11 -22.04 -6.98
CA ARG A 124 14.42 -21.78 -7.57
C ARG A 124 15.41 -22.92 -7.32
N SER A 125 15.38 -23.55 -6.15
CA SER A 125 16.24 -24.71 -5.86
C SER A 125 15.84 -25.95 -6.66
N ILE A 126 14.53 -26.15 -6.91
CA ILE A 126 14.05 -27.19 -7.83
C ILE A 126 14.58 -26.95 -9.25
N TRP A 127 14.60 -25.68 -9.70
CA TRP A 127 15.12 -25.32 -11.02
C TRP A 127 16.63 -25.52 -11.16
N CYS A 128 17.43 -25.18 -10.14
CA CYS A 128 18.87 -25.41 -10.17
C CYS A 128 19.25 -26.90 -10.16
N ASN A 129 18.46 -27.75 -9.49
CA ASN A 129 18.71 -29.20 -9.49
C ASN A 129 18.28 -29.87 -10.80
N ASN A 130 17.32 -29.30 -11.52
CA ASN A 130 16.84 -29.84 -12.80
C ASN A 130 17.68 -29.35 -14.01
N PHE A 131 18.74 -28.55 -13.80
CA PHE A 131 19.64 -28.09 -14.87
C PHE A 131 20.85 -29.02 -15.06
N SER A 132 20.95 -30.09 -14.27
CA SER A 132 22.03 -31.09 -14.37
C SER A 132 21.66 -32.33 -15.18
N ASP A 133 20.38 -32.61 -15.39
CA ASP A 133 19.93 -33.84 -16.05
C ASP A 133 18.75 -33.59 -16.99
N ALA A 134 18.87 -34.14 -18.21
CA ALA A 134 17.84 -34.35 -19.24
C ALA A 134 17.58 -33.23 -20.26
N GLU A 135 18.36 -33.31 -21.35
CA GLU A 135 17.82 -33.21 -22.72
C GLU A 135 16.62 -34.17 -22.93
N ALA A 136 15.77 -33.82 -23.89
CA ALA A 136 14.67 -34.59 -24.50
C ALA A 136 13.25 -34.32 -23.97
N GLY A 137 12.38 -33.90 -24.91
CA GLY A 137 10.92 -34.09 -24.79
C GLY A 137 10.08 -32.86 -25.08
N SER A 138 9.71 -32.68 -26.35
CA SER A 138 8.55 -31.91 -26.81
C SER A 138 7.27 -32.35 -26.08
N ASN A 139 6.43 -31.40 -25.65
CA ASN A 139 5.04 -31.28 -26.14
C ASN A 139 4.28 -30.11 -25.49
N ASN A 140 3.40 -29.54 -26.30
CA ASN A 140 2.42 -28.50 -26.04
C ASN A 140 1.46 -28.84 -24.89
N GLU A 141 0.94 -27.80 -24.22
CA GLU A 141 -0.50 -27.51 -24.08
C GLU A 141 -0.71 -26.24 -23.22
N ASN A 142 -1.31 -25.19 -23.82
CA ASN A 142 -2.55 -24.46 -23.46
C ASN A 142 -2.89 -24.34 -21.94
N GLU A 143 -3.47 -23.28 -21.35
CA GLU A 143 -4.23 -22.10 -21.78
C GLU A 143 -4.51 -21.23 -20.53
N ALA A 144 -4.57 -19.90 -20.71
CA ALA A 144 -5.37 -18.86 -19.99
C ALA A 144 -5.33 -18.70 -18.43
N PRO A 145 -5.79 -17.55 -17.83
CA PRO A 145 -6.46 -16.40 -18.43
C PRO A 145 -5.81 -15.03 -18.18
N GLU A 146 -6.09 -14.14 -19.12
CA GLU A 146 -5.95 -12.69 -19.05
C GLU A 146 -6.98 -12.11 -18.07
N GLN A 147 -6.55 -11.21 -17.19
CA GLN A 147 -7.43 -10.26 -16.51
C GLN A 147 -6.84 -8.87 -16.70
N GLU A 148 -7.46 -8.14 -17.62
CA GLU A 148 -7.33 -6.70 -17.75
C GLU A 148 -7.87 -6.04 -16.47
N GLY A 149 -6.98 -5.34 -15.77
CA GLY A 149 -7.33 -4.47 -14.66
C GLY A 149 -6.77 -3.09 -14.94
N GLN A 150 -7.57 -2.26 -15.61
CA GLN A 150 -7.41 -0.81 -15.60
C GLN A 150 -7.42 -0.34 -14.14
N ASN A 151 -6.29 0.18 -13.67
CA ASN A 151 -6.24 0.99 -12.46
C ASN A 151 -5.78 2.38 -12.87
N ASP A 152 -6.75 3.20 -13.29
CA ASP A 152 -6.62 4.64 -13.36
C ASP A 152 -6.43 5.18 -11.94
N MET A 153 -5.22 5.65 -11.63
CA MET A 153 -4.99 6.41 -10.40
C MET A 153 -5.47 7.84 -10.59
N PHE A 154 -6.74 8.06 -10.28
CA PHE A 154 -7.31 9.37 -9.99
C PHE A 154 -6.60 9.98 -8.78
N PHE A 155 -6.07 11.20 -8.92
CA PHE A 155 -5.52 11.98 -7.81
C PHE A 155 -6.62 12.92 -7.31
N GLU A 156 -7.35 12.51 -6.28
CA GLU A 156 -8.25 13.42 -5.57
C GLU A 156 -7.47 14.31 -4.60
N ASN A 157 -7.64 15.60 -4.83
CA ASN A 157 -7.07 16.70 -4.08
C ASN A 157 -7.96 16.98 -2.87
N THR A 158 -7.59 16.51 -1.68
CA THR A 158 -8.25 16.93 -0.43
C THR A 158 -7.40 17.98 0.27
N ASN A 159 -7.72 19.24 0.00
CA ASN A 159 -7.38 20.35 0.89
C ASN A 159 -7.94 20.05 2.28
N THR A 160 -7.07 19.94 3.28
CA THR A 160 -7.45 20.21 4.68
C THR A 160 -6.34 21.00 5.36
N VAL A 161 -6.79 22.13 5.90
CA VAL A 161 -6.10 23.16 6.66
C VAL A 161 -5.27 22.58 7.80
N GLY A 162 -4.00 23.00 7.88
CA GLY A 162 -3.14 22.81 9.03
C GLY A 162 -2.00 23.83 8.95
N GLY A 163 -2.09 24.86 9.79
CA GLY A 163 -1.30 26.08 9.73
C GLY A 163 0.21 25.85 9.66
N GLU A 164 0.84 26.64 8.79
CA GLU A 164 2.27 26.72 8.62
C GLU A 164 2.77 28.02 9.26
N GLU A 165 3.19 27.97 10.53
CA GLU A 165 4.16 28.93 11.06
C GLU A 165 5.55 28.44 10.66
N TRP A 166 6.18 29.16 9.73
CA TRP A 166 7.60 29.06 9.47
C TRP A 166 8.28 30.29 10.06
N MET A 167 9.38 30.06 10.79
CA MET A 167 10.29 31.06 11.34
C MET A 167 10.30 32.38 10.56
N ASP A 168 10.04 33.48 11.28
CA ASP A 168 10.19 34.85 10.83
C ASP A 168 11.58 35.06 10.21
N VAL A 169 11.59 35.07 8.88
CA VAL A 169 12.62 35.74 8.11
C VAL A 169 12.00 37.07 7.73
N LEU A 170 12.53 38.16 8.30
CA LEU A 170 12.14 39.55 8.02
C LEU A 170 11.66 39.70 6.58
N GLN A 171 10.36 39.98 6.41
CA GLN A 171 9.82 40.23 5.10
C GLN A 171 10.22 41.64 4.68
N MET A 172 10.54 41.82 3.40
CA MET A 172 10.69 43.16 2.78
C MET A 172 9.40 44.03 2.89
N ALA A 173 8.33 43.45 3.44
CA ALA A 173 7.08 44.11 3.79
C ALA A 173 7.15 44.92 5.10
N ASP A 174 8.19 44.73 5.93
CA ASP A 174 8.35 45.40 7.24
C ASP A 174 9.14 46.72 7.17
N LEU A 175 9.47 47.21 5.98
CA LEU A 175 10.12 48.50 5.77
C LEU A 175 9.09 49.62 5.64
N GLU A 176 9.22 50.64 6.50
CA GLU A 176 8.40 51.85 6.50
C GLU A 176 8.33 52.49 5.10
N PRO A 177 7.17 53.04 4.67
CA PRO A 177 6.97 53.62 3.33
C PRO A 177 7.99 54.70 2.93
N ARG A 178 8.68 55.31 3.91
CA ARG A 178 9.74 56.29 3.71
C ARG A 178 11.03 55.71 3.11
N ASP A 179 11.38 54.46 3.44
CA ASP A 179 12.62 53.83 2.96
C ASP A 179 12.47 53.28 1.54
N ARG A 180 11.24 52.87 1.17
CA ARG A 180 10.88 52.50 -0.21
C ARG A 180 11.04 53.66 -1.19
N LYS A 181 10.76 54.90 -0.76
CA LYS A 181 10.89 56.10 -1.59
C LYS A 181 12.35 56.50 -1.81
N LYS A 182 13.21 56.33 -0.80
CA LYS A 182 14.66 56.57 -0.91
C LYS A 182 15.37 55.60 -1.86
N LEU A 183 14.92 54.35 -1.96
CA LEU A 183 15.50 53.36 -2.88
C LEU A 183 15.15 53.59 -4.36
N VAL A 184 13.99 54.21 -4.63
CA VAL A 184 13.55 54.54 -5.99
C VAL A 184 14.18 55.84 -6.50
N GLU A 185 14.51 56.78 -5.60
CA GLU A 185 15.10 58.09 -5.96
C GLU A 185 16.63 58.06 -6.10
N ILE A 186 17.32 57.02 -5.62
CA ILE A 186 18.77 56.81 -5.86
C ILE A 186 18.92 55.92 -7.10
N GLY A 187 18.79 56.53 -8.27
CA GLY A 187 18.82 55.83 -9.54
C GLY A 187 20.17 55.17 -9.87
N VAL A 188 20.10 53.96 -10.41
CA VAL A 188 20.87 53.54 -11.58
C VAL A 188 19.90 52.72 -12.43
N GLN A 189 19.76 53.02 -13.73
CA GLN A 189 19.08 52.13 -14.67
C GLN A 189 19.92 50.86 -14.83
N VAL A 190 19.78 49.92 -13.89
CA VAL A 190 20.29 48.57 -14.03
C VAL A 190 19.24 47.83 -14.86
N GLY A 191 19.65 47.26 -15.99
CA GLY A 191 18.75 46.46 -16.82
C GLY A 191 18.07 45.37 -15.98
N ASP A 192 16.86 44.97 -16.37
CA ASP A 192 16.10 43.90 -15.73
C ASP A 192 16.99 42.64 -15.51
N ASP A 193 17.41 42.41 -14.27
CA ASP A 193 18.42 41.40 -13.91
C ASP A 193 18.00 39.99 -14.34
N LEU A 194 16.69 39.74 -14.33
CA LEU A 194 16.12 38.49 -14.81
C LEU A 194 16.30 38.31 -16.32
N SER A 195 16.09 39.38 -17.09
CA SER A 195 16.31 39.38 -18.54
C SER A 195 17.79 39.11 -18.86
N SER A 196 18.72 39.69 -18.09
CA SER A 196 20.16 39.43 -18.24
C SER A 196 20.53 37.97 -17.94
N LEU A 197 19.99 37.39 -16.87
CA LEU A 197 20.22 35.99 -16.52
C LEU A 197 19.71 35.03 -17.61
N VAL A 198 18.50 35.26 -18.11
CA VAL A 198 17.88 34.44 -19.16
C VAL A 198 18.70 34.51 -20.44
N ILE A 199 19.12 35.71 -20.86
CA ILE A 199 19.98 35.91 -22.03
C ILE A 199 21.31 35.16 -21.83
N SER A 200 21.95 35.30 -20.68
CA SER A 200 23.22 34.63 -20.38
C SER A 200 23.12 33.10 -20.42
N ILE A 201 22.04 32.52 -19.87
CA ILE A 201 21.83 31.06 -19.90
C ILE A 201 21.53 30.56 -21.31
N THR A 202 20.75 31.33 -22.07
CA THR A 202 20.29 30.94 -23.42
C THR A 202 21.23 31.35 -24.55
N GLU A 203 22.35 32.01 -24.24
CA GLU A 203 23.34 32.45 -25.22
C GLU A 203 23.95 31.28 -26.03
N THR A 204 24.17 30.14 -25.38
CA THR A 204 24.71 28.93 -26.04
C THR A 204 24.05 27.66 -25.52
N ASP A 205 23.92 26.66 -26.39
CA ASP A 205 23.42 25.33 -26.02
C ASP A 205 24.23 24.69 -24.87
N LYS A 206 25.53 24.96 -24.80
CA LYS A 206 26.39 24.46 -23.71
C LYS A 206 26.01 25.07 -22.36
N LYS A 207 25.79 26.38 -22.30
CA LYS A 207 25.36 27.09 -21.08
C LYS A 207 23.98 26.61 -20.67
N LEU A 208 23.05 26.52 -21.63
CA LEU A 208 21.70 26.02 -21.40
C LEU A 208 21.71 24.61 -20.84
N LYS A 209 22.44 23.67 -21.46
CA LYS A 209 22.54 22.28 -21.01
C LYS A 209 23.13 22.17 -19.61
N SER A 210 24.13 22.99 -19.30
CA SER A 210 24.77 23.01 -17.98
C SER A 210 23.80 23.47 -16.89
N ALA A 211 23.02 24.52 -17.17
CA ALA A 211 22.07 25.08 -16.20
C ALA A 211 20.77 24.26 -16.06
N THR A 212 20.23 23.76 -17.17
CA THR A 212 18.86 23.22 -17.25
C THR A 212 18.78 21.75 -17.65
N GLY A 213 19.84 21.19 -18.24
CA GLY A 213 19.83 19.87 -18.85
C GLY A 213 19.21 19.82 -20.25
N LEU A 214 18.64 20.91 -20.76
CA LEU A 214 18.11 20.97 -22.13
C LEU A 214 19.27 21.03 -23.14
N HIS A 215 19.17 20.22 -24.19
CA HIS A 215 20.26 20.05 -25.15
C HIS A 215 20.37 21.16 -26.20
N SER A 216 19.29 21.90 -26.46
CA SER A 216 19.27 22.99 -27.44
C SER A 216 18.29 24.10 -27.06
N VAL A 217 18.61 25.33 -27.45
CA VAL A 217 17.69 26.48 -27.30
C VAL A 217 16.42 26.29 -28.14
N GLN A 218 16.53 25.65 -29.30
CA GLN A 218 15.37 25.31 -30.14
C GLN A 218 14.35 24.40 -29.42
N LEU A 219 14.85 23.44 -28.62
CA LEU A 219 13.99 22.59 -27.81
C LEU A 219 13.27 23.41 -26.73
N LEU A 220 13.99 24.35 -26.08
CA LEU A 220 13.39 25.26 -25.11
C LEU A 220 12.28 26.12 -25.74
N ASP A 221 12.50 26.66 -26.94
CA ASP A 221 11.49 27.47 -27.64
C ASP A 221 10.27 26.62 -28.04
N SER A 222 10.50 25.38 -28.50
CA SER A 222 9.42 24.43 -28.81
C SER A 222 8.60 24.08 -27.57
N LEU A 223 9.27 23.81 -26.43
CA LEU A 223 8.60 23.56 -25.16
C LEU A 223 7.80 24.78 -24.68
N THR A 224 8.35 25.99 -24.88
CA THR A 224 7.68 27.24 -24.52
C THR A 224 6.38 27.39 -25.29
N LYS A 225 6.42 27.20 -26.60
CA LYS A 225 5.23 27.25 -27.46
C LYS A 225 4.16 26.22 -27.04
N CYS A 226 4.56 24.97 -26.82
CA CYS A 226 3.63 23.93 -26.36
C CYS A 226 3.03 24.25 -24.97
N ALA A 227 3.81 24.87 -24.08
CA ALA A 227 3.33 25.24 -22.74
C ALA A 227 2.30 26.38 -22.80
N GLU A 228 2.49 27.35 -23.69
CA GLU A 228 1.55 28.45 -23.93
C GLU A 228 0.22 27.96 -24.51
N GLU A 229 0.23 26.92 -25.35
CA GLU A 229 -0.99 26.29 -25.88
C GLU A 229 -1.81 25.57 -24.80
N ILE A 230 -1.16 24.98 -23.77
CA ILE A 230 -1.82 24.21 -22.72
C ILE A 230 -2.36 25.11 -21.59
N ALA A 231 -1.64 26.19 -21.30
CA ALA A 231 -1.99 27.12 -20.25
C ALA A 231 -1.94 28.55 -20.82
N PRO A 232 -3.02 29.02 -21.48
CA PRO A 232 -3.12 30.42 -21.81
C PRO A 232 -2.97 31.21 -20.51
N ASP A 233 -2.17 32.28 -20.55
CA ASP A 233 -1.87 33.10 -19.38
C ASP A 233 -3.15 33.36 -18.56
N ASN A 234 -3.11 33.00 -17.27
CA ASN A 234 -4.28 33.02 -16.42
C ASN A 234 -4.87 34.44 -16.38
N PRO A 235 -6.07 34.68 -16.94
CA PRO A 235 -6.63 36.02 -17.09
C PRO A 235 -6.94 36.69 -15.74
N CYS A 236 -6.95 35.92 -14.64
CA CYS A 236 -7.27 36.44 -13.31
C CYS A 236 -6.06 36.90 -12.48
N LYS A 237 -4.81 36.62 -12.90
CA LYS A 237 -3.61 37.07 -12.18
C LYS A 237 -2.52 37.46 -13.18
N LYS A 238 -2.05 38.70 -13.12
CA LYS A 238 -0.88 39.16 -13.86
C LYS A 238 0.32 38.31 -13.45
N LEU A 239 0.72 37.36 -14.29
CA LEU A 239 1.90 36.53 -14.06
C LEU A 239 3.12 37.47 -14.13
N HIS A 240 3.97 37.43 -13.10
CA HIS A 240 5.17 38.27 -13.03
C HIS A 240 6.24 37.83 -14.05
N MET A 241 6.17 36.59 -14.54
CA MET A 241 7.23 35.97 -15.30
C MET A 241 6.67 35.21 -16.51
N ASN A 242 7.33 35.37 -17.66
CA ASN A 242 6.95 34.71 -18.90
C ASN A 242 7.13 33.18 -18.85
N THR A 243 6.53 32.46 -19.80
CA THR A 243 6.56 30.99 -19.86
C THR A 243 7.97 30.43 -20.00
N LYS A 244 8.81 31.05 -20.84
CA LYS A 244 10.19 30.62 -21.07
C LYS A 244 11.02 30.64 -19.78
N SER A 245 10.96 31.71 -19.00
CA SER A 245 11.65 31.84 -17.72
C SER A 245 11.09 30.89 -16.66
N ARG A 246 9.78 30.61 -16.66
CA ARG A 246 9.17 29.58 -15.79
C ARG A 246 9.68 28.18 -16.11
N ILE A 247 9.85 27.85 -17.39
CA ILE A 247 10.48 26.58 -17.83
C ILE A 247 11.94 26.53 -17.37
N LEU A 248 12.71 27.59 -17.60
CA LEU A 248 14.12 27.67 -17.17
C LEU A 248 14.27 27.47 -15.66
N LEU A 249 13.49 28.20 -14.85
CA LEU A 249 13.45 28.06 -13.39
C LEU A 249 13.21 26.60 -12.97
N THR A 250 12.23 25.95 -13.59
CA THR A 250 11.83 24.58 -13.28
C THR A 250 12.92 23.58 -13.68
N MET A 251 13.48 23.71 -14.87
CA MET A 251 14.54 22.83 -15.37
C MET A 251 15.83 23.00 -14.57
N MET A 252 16.18 24.22 -14.15
CA MET A 252 17.32 24.47 -13.25
C MET A 252 17.11 23.78 -11.90
N LYS A 253 15.91 23.88 -11.32
CA LYS A 253 15.57 23.18 -10.06
C LYS A 253 15.78 21.67 -10.19
N ILE A 254 15.31 21.05 -11.28
CA ILE A 254 15.44 19.61 -11.53
C ILE A 254 16.91 19.21 -11.77
N LYS A 255 17.64 19.98 -12.59
CA LYS A 255 19.00 19.63 -13.01
C LYS A 255 20.05 19.83 -11.92
N LEU A 256 19.93 20.90 -11.15
CA LEU A 256 20.95 21.36 -10.20
C LEU A 256 20.56 21.13 -8.74
N SER A 257 19.30 20.79 -8.47
CA SER A 257 18.77 20.62 -7.10
C SER A 257 19.00 21.84 -6.19
N ILE A 258 19.04 23.05 -6.77
CA ILE A 258 19.23 24.32 -6.03
C ILE A 258 18.06 24.55 -5.06
N SER A 259 18.32 25.17 -3.91
CA SER A 259 17.28 25.50 -2.94
C SER A 259 16.24 26.49 -3.50
N PHE A 260 15.00 26.45 -3.01
CA PHE A 260 13.97 27.42 -3.42
C PHE A 260 14.36 28.85 -3.04
N SER A 261 15.00 29.04 -1.88
CA SER A 261 15.50 30.35 -1.46
C SER A 261 16.54 30.92 -2.40
N SER A 262 17.48 30.11 -2.87
CA SER A 262 18.50 30.55 -3.84
C SER A 262 17.89 30.86 -5.21
N LEU A 263 16.95 30.04 -5.68
CA LEU A 263 16.24 30.31 -6.94
C LEU A 263 15.36 31.56 -6.85
N ALA A 264 14.73 31.80 -5.70
CA ALA A 264 13.95 33.00 -5.43
C ALA A 264 14.83 34.27 -5.57
N VAL A 265 16.06 34.25 -5.04
CA VAL A 265 17.02 35.34 -5.22
C VAL A 265 17.46 35.49 -6.68
N LEU A 266 17.79 34.39 -7.36
CA LEU A 266 18.27 34.43 -8.75
C LEU A 266 17.23 34.95 -9.74
N PHE A 267 15.95 34.72 -9.48
CA PHE A 267 14.85 35.10 -10.37
C PHE A 267 14.07 36.33 -9.90
N ASP A 268 14.52 36.98 -8.81
CA ASP A 268 13.83 38.09 -8.14
C ASP A 268 12.34 37.78 -7.84
N LEU A 269 12.11 36.68 -7.14
CA LEU A 269 10.79 36.19 -6.74
C LEU A 269 10.73 35.97 -5.24
N THR A 270 9.52 35.95 -4.67
CA THR A 270 9.32 35.37 -3.34
C THR A 270 9.48 33.85 -3.39
N VAL A 271 9.91 33.25 -2.28
CA VAL A 271 10.05 31.78 -2.17
C VAL A 271 8.74 31.08 -2.51
N GLN A 272 7.61 31.62 -2.05
CA GLN A 272 6.28 31.05 -2.33
C GLN A 272 5.96 31.08 -3.83
N THR A 273 6.19 32.21 -4.49
CA THR A 273 5.95 32.34 -5.94
C THR A 273 6.86 31.40 -6.74
N CYS A 274 8.13 31.29 -6.35
CA CYS A 274 9.08 30.35 -6.94
C CYS A 274 8.58 28.89 -6.83
N CYS A 275 8.14 28.47 -5.64
CA CYS A 275 7.56 27.15 -5.41
C CYS A 275 6.34 26.90 -6.32
N ASN A 276 5.39 27.84 -6.32
CA ASN A 276 4.16 27.70 -7.11
C ASN A 276 4.46 27.55 -8.60
N TYR A 277 5.33 28.40 -9.16
CA TYR A 277 5.71 28.30 -10.57
C TYR A 277 6.39 26.97 -10.90
N ILE A 278 7.27 26.46 -10.04
CA ILE A 278 7.93 25.17 -10.26
C ILE A 278 6.90 24.04 -10.29
N TYR A 279 5.98 23.99 -9.32
CA TYR A 279 4.97 22.91 -9.27
C TYR A 279 3.98 22.99 -10.43
N ASP A 280 3.51 24.18 -10.78
CA ASP A 280 2.60 24.39 -11.91
C ASP A 280 3.26 23.97 -13.23
N MET A 281 4.53 24.36 -13.43
CA MET A 281 5.27 24.00 -14.62
C MET A 281 5.61 22.52 -14.69
N ILE A 282 5.89 21.84 -13.57
CA ILE A 282 6.06 20.38 -13.56
C ILE A 282 4.81 19.68 -14.10
N ALA A 283 3.61 20.14 -13.71
CA ALA A 283 2.37 19.57 -14.20
C ALA A 283 2.17 19.78 -15.71
N ILE A 284 2.51 20.97 -16.22
CA ILE A 284 2.44 21.30 -17.65
C ILE A 284 3.49 20.50 -18.45
N LEU A 285 4.75 20.54 -18.03
CA LEU A 285 5.86 19.83 -18.68
C LEU A 285 5.62 18.33 -18.70
N SER A 286 5.00 17.75 -17.65
CA SER A 286 4.62 16.34 -17.63
C SER A 286 3.66 15.97 -18.77
N LYS A 287 2.70 16.84 -19.10
CA LYS A 287 1.77 16.63 -20.22
C LYS A 287 2.49 16.70 -21.58
N ILE A 288 3.38 17.68 -21.74
CA ILE A 288 4.14 17.89 -22.99
C ILE A 288 5.12 16.74 -23.22
N LEU A 289 5.93 16.43 -22.21
CA LEU A 289 7.01 15.43 -22.30
C LEU A 289 6.51 13.99 -22.24
N LYS A 290 5.22 13.76 -22.01
CA LYS A 290 4.62 12.42 -22.04
C LYS A 290 4.87 11.71 -23.39
N CYS A 291 4.90 12.44 -24.49
CA CYS A 291 5.18 11.88 -25.82
C CYS A 291 6.62 11.34 -25.97
N MET A 292 7.56 11.79 -25.12
CA MET A 292 8.94 11.30 -25.11
C MET A 292 9.09 9.95 -24.41
N ILE A 293 8.05 9.50 -23.69
CA ILE A 293 8.03 8.19 -23.03
C ILE A 293 7.41 7.19 -24.00
N PHE A 294 8.24 6.55 -24.81
CA PHE A 294 7.80 5.49 -25.71
C PHE A 294 7.58 4.17 -24.96
N TRP A 295 6.45 3.52 -25.24
CA TRP A 295 6.14 2.20 -24.70
C TRP A 295 5.85 1.22 -25.86
N PRO A 296 6.76 0.28 -26.16
CA PRO A 296 6.62 -0.62 -27.31
C PRO A 296 5.52 -1.67 -27.11
N SER A 297 4.93 -2.11 -28.23
CA SER A 297 3.94 -3.20 -28.26
C SER A 297 4.54 -4.58 -27.93
N LYS A 298 3.71 -5.62 -27.81
CA LYS A 298 4.23 -7.01 -27.55
C LYS A 298 5.15 -7.45 -28.65
N GLU A 299 4.66 -7.22 -29.84
CA GLU A 299 5.15 -7.72 -31.09
C GLU A 299 6.50 -7.05 -31.33
N GLN A 300 6.57 -5.73 -31.11
CA GLN A 300 7.82 -4.97 -31.16
C GLN A 300 8.84 -5.48 -30.13
N VAL A 301 8.42 -5.81 -28.90
CA VAL A 301 9.33 -6.34 -27.88
C VAL A 301 9.86 -7.72 -28.24
N LEU A 302 9.00 -8.60 -28.75
CA LEU A 302 9.36 -9.95 -29.16
C LEU A 302 10.29 -9.95 -30.37
N MET A 303 10.00 -9.12 -31.37
CA MET A 303 10.81 -9.00 -32.59
C MET A 303 12.23 -8.49 -32.30
N ASN A 304 12.37 -7.59 -31.32
CA ASN A 304 13.65 -6.99 -30.97
C ASN A 304 14.28 -7.60 -29.70
N MET A 305 13.86 -8.80 -29.30
CA MET A 305 14.33 -9.42 -28.06
C MET A 305 15.81 -9.86 -28.17
N PRO A 306 16.70 -9.42 -27.26
CA PRO A 306 18.10 -9.79 -27.25
C PRO A 306 18.30 -11.29 -27.07
N LYS A 307 19.43 -11.79 -27.58
CA LYS A 307 19.77 -13.23 -27.51
C LYS A 307 19.78 -13.77 -26.08
N CYS A 308 20.23 -12.98 -25.11
CA CYS A 308 20.25 -13.35 -23.69
C CYS A 308 18.85 -13.41 -23.04
N PHE A 309 17.82 -12.85 -23.68
CA PHE A 309 16.43 -12.88 -23.20
C PHE A 309 15.55 -13.92 -23.89
N ARG A 310 16.06 -14.73 -24.83
CA ARG A 310 15.25 -15.71 -25.59
C ARG A 310 14.48 -16.71 -24.73
N GLY A 311 15.06 -17.16 -23.61
CA GLY A 311 14.38 -18.04 -22.64
C GLY A 311 13.24 -17.36 -21.87
N PHE A 312 13.12 -16.04 -22.00
CA PHE A 312 12.16 -15.19 -21.31
C PHE A 312 11.20 -14.52 -22.30
N GLY A 313 10.72 -15.26 -23.32
CA GLY A 313 9.82 -14.73 -24.36
C GLY A 313 8.52 -14.10 -23.85
N LYS A 314 8.13 -14.32 -22.59
CA LYS A 314 6.97 -13.65 -21.96
C LYS A 314 7.33 -12.33 -21.26
N THR A 315 8.62 -11.99 -21.12
CA THR A 315 9.08 -10.80 -20.42
C THR A 315 8.94 -9.57 -21.30
N ARG A 316 8.18 -8.59 -20.82
CA ARG A 316 7.99 -7.29 -21.49
C ARG A 316 8.73 -6.14 -20.84
N VAL A 317 8.97 -6.25 -19.55
CA VAL A 317 9.53 -5.18 -18.72
C VAL A 317 10.45 -5.82 -17.70
N VAL A 318 11.67 -5.30 -17.62
CA VAL A 318 12.57 -5.52 -16.50
C VAL A 318 12.30 -4.41 -15.49
N LEU A 319 11.85 -4.81 -14.31
CA LEU A 319 11.53 -3.90 -13.21
C LEU A 319 12.71 -3.88 -12.24
N ASP A 320 13.22 -2.69 -11.97
CA ASP A 320 14.16 -2.46 -10.88
C ASP A 320 13.64 -1.37 -9.95
N CYS A 321 13.90 -1.52 -8.67
CA CYS A 321 13.47 -0.58 -7.64
C CYS A 321 14.68 -0.16 -6.83
N TYR A 322 15.01 1.12 -6.87
CA TYR A 322 16.07 1.67 -6.04
C TYR A 322 15.51 2.66 -5.01
N GLU A 323 16.26 2.82 -3.93
CA GLU A 323 15.90 3.66 -2.79
C GLU A 323 16.85 4.85 -2.73
N ILE A 324 16.33 6.07 -2.92
CA ILE A 324 17.09 7.30 -2.74
C ILE A 324 16.88 7.80 -1.32
N PRO A 325 17.94 8.10 -0.54
CA PRO A 325 17.80 8.72 0.77
C PRO A 325 17.15 10.10 0.65
N ILE A 326 16.22 10.40 1.55
CA ILE A 326 15.55 11.70 1.62
C ILE A 326 15.67 12.29 3.02
N GLY A 327 15.48 13.60 3.11
CA GLY A 327 15.33 14.28 4.41
C GLY A 327 14.15 13.71 5.19
N LYS A 328 14.25 13.71 6.52
CA LYS A 328 13.19 13.25 7.42
C LYS A 328 11.92 14.10 7.19
N PRO A 329 10.82 13.54 6.67
CA PRO A 329 9.60 14.32 6.45
C PRO A 329 9.09 14.90 7.78
N LYS A 330 8.44 16.06 7.77
CA LYS A 330 7.80 16.59 8.99
C LYS A 330 6.55 15.78 9.36
N CYS A 331 5.71 15.50 8.37
CA CYS A 331 4.48 14.72 8.53
C CYS A 331 4.76 13.28 9.01
N ILE A 332 4.07 12.86 10.08
CA ILE A 332 4.22 11.53 10.67
C ILE A 332 3.79 10.41 9.71
N VAL A 333 2.70 10.61 8.97
CA VAL A 333 2.23 9.65 7.97
C VAL A 333 3.28 9.47 6.87
N CYS A 334 3.88 10.57 6.42
CA CYS A 334 4.97 10.53 5.44
C CYS A 334 6.20 9.82 6.00
N ARG A 335 6.59 10.06 7.26
CA ARG A 335 7.71 9.35 7.91
C ARG A 335 7.50 7.84 7.91
N VAL A 336 6.30 7.37 8.27
CA VAL A 336 5.98 5.94 8.28
C VAL A 336 6.09 5.36 6.86
N LYS A 337 5.56 6.08 5.86
CA LYS A 337 5.60 5.64 4.45
C LYS A 337 7.01 5.61 3.86
N THR A 338 7.86 6.57 4.23
CA THR A 338 9.20 6.71 3.65
C THR A 338 10.29 5.99 4.44
N TYR A 339 10.00 5.47 5.63
CA TYR A 339 11.01 4.76 6.41
C TYR A 339 11.39 3.42 5.76
N SER A 340 12.65 3.29 5.36
CA SER A 340 13.24 2.03 4.91
C SER A 340 13.94 1.36 6.07
N HIS A 341 13.38 0.23 6.51
CA HIS A 341 14.05 -0.65 7.46
C HIS A 341 15.38 -1.20 6.92
N TYR A 342 15.47 -1.40 5.60
CA TYR A 342 16.67 -1.93 4.97
C TYR A 342 17.80 -0.90 4.99
N LYS A 343 17.52 0.36 4.65
CA LYS A 343 18.50 1.45 4.65
C LYS A 343 18.63 2.17 6.00
N LYS A 344 17.85 1.76 7.01
CA LYS A 344 17.80 2.36 8.36
C LYS A 344 17.59 3.88 8.33
N GLY A 345 16.76 4.37 7.41
CA GLY A 345 16.55 5.80 7.18
C GLY A 345 15.33 6.08 6.31
N HIS A 346 15.03 7.36 6.08
CA HIS A 346 13.94 7.74 5.18
C HIS A 346 14.42 7.72 3.73
N THR A 347 13.67 7.05 2.87
CA THR A 347 13.99 6.90 1.44
C THR A 347 12.75 7.09 0.58
N ALA A 348 12.92 7.64 -0.62
CA ALA A 348 11.95 7.53 -1.70
C ALA A 348 12.25 6.27 -2.53
N LYS A 349 11.21 5.50 -2.85
CA LYS A 349 11.31 4.33 -3.73
C LYS A 349 10.97 4.75 -5.14
N ILE A 350 11.86 4.44 -6.06
CA ILE A 350 11.68 4.74 -7.48
C ILE A 350 11.70 3.42 -8.23
N SER A 351 10.62 3.16 -8.97
CA SER A 351 10.52 2.03 -9.90
C SER A 351 11.03 2.47 -11.26
N MET A 352 12.06 1.80 -11.77
CA MET A 352 12.52 1.92 -13.14
C MET A 352 12.04 0.71 -13.92
N ASN A 353 11.43 1.00 -15.07
CA ASN A 353 10.86 0.01 -15.95
C ASN A 353 11.59 0.13 -17.28
N ILE A 354 12.31 -0.91 -17.68
CA ILE A 354 13.09 -0.92 -18.91
C ILE A 354 12.57 -2.08 -19.77
N THR A 355 12.27 -1.83 -21.04
CA THR A 355 11.91 -2.90 -21.97
C THR A 355 13.17 -3.70 -22.28
N PRO A 356 13.09 -5.03 -22.44
CA PRO A 356 14.27 -5.83 -22.74
C PRO A 356 14.78 -5.61 -24.17
N THR A 357 14.21 -4.67 -24.93
CA THR A 357 14.63 -4.32 -26.30
C THR A 357 15.72 -3.24 -26.31
N PRO A 358 16.64 -3.27 -27.29
CA PRO A 358 17.60 -2.19 -27.53
C PRO A 358 16.96 -0.82 -27.77
#